data_AF-A0A651FAV3-F1
#
_entry.id   AF-A0A651FAV3-F1
#
_cell.length_a   1.000
_cell.length_b   1.000
_cell.length_c   1.000
_cell.angle_alpha   90.00
_cell.angle_beta   90.00
_cell.angle_gamma   90.00
#
_symmetry.space_group_name_H-M   'P 1'
#
loop_
_entity.id
_entity.type
_entity.pdbx_description
1 polymer ?
#
loop_
_entity_poly.entity_id
_entity_poly.type
_entity_poly.pdbx_seq_one_letter_code
_entity_poly.pdbx_strand_id
1 'polypeptide(L)'
;MASQDEVIIQTWHWRNTQKSPRFWRVDARAGAIVLLVILFPRKSTLTLFFLSLLLFWILERKGLSFSAALRAFRVWIIGPKRPAYFWTDRRKLMDID
;
A
#
# COMPACT_ATOMS: atom_id res chain seq x y z
N MET A 1 -5.32 5.03 -36.45
CA MET A 1 -4.54 5.94 -35.59
C MET A 1 -5.56 6.64 -34.73
N ALA A 2 -5.77 6.21 -33.48
CA ALA A 2 -6.80 6.80 -32.61
C ALA A 2 -6.51 8.31 -32.47
N SER A 3 -7.55 9.15 -32.53
CA SER A 3 -7.38 10.59 -32.32
C SER A 3 -6.79 10.82 -30.92
N GLN A 4 -5.95 11.83 -30.75
CA GLN A 4 -5.36 12.11 -29.44
C GLN A 4 -6.43 12.31 -28.35
N ASP A 5 -7.60 12.79 -28.73
CA ASP A 5 -8.75 12.98 -27.85
C ASP A 5 -9.27 11.65 -27.28
N GLU A 6 -9.32 10.57 -28.07
CA GLU A 6 -9.72 9.25 -27.59
C GLU A 6 -8.72 8.69 -26.56
N VAL A 7 -7.42 8.93 -26.75
CA VAL A 7 -6.38 8.51 -25.80
C VAL A 7 -6.52 9.26 -24.47
N ILE A 8 -6.84 10.56 -24.52
CA ILE A 8 -7.07 11.38 -23.33
C ILE A 8 -8.29 10.88 -22.56
N ILE A 9 -9.40 10.59 -23.25
CA ILE A 9 -10.63 10.10 -22.60
C ILE A 9 -10.41 8.72 -21.96
N GLN A 10 -9.67 7.81 -22.61
CA GLN A 10 -9.36 6.51 -22.02
C GLN A 10 -8.37 6.58 -20.85
N THR A 11 -7.40 7.50 -20.90
CA THR A 11 -6.43 7.68 -19.80
C THR A 11 -7.07 8.39 -18.61
N TRP A 12 -7.95 9.36 -18.85
CA TRP A 12 -8.75 10.09 -17.86
C TRP A 12 -9.99 9.29 -17.40
N HIS A 13 -9.79 8.05 -17.00
CA HIS A 13 -10.84 7.26 -16.37
C HIS A 13 -10.74 7.38 -14.85
N TRP A 14 -11.84 7.69 -14.16
CA TRP A 14 -11.89 7.85 -12.70
C TRP A 14 -11.36 6.63 -11.91
N ARG A 15 -11.33 5.43 -12.52
CA ARG A 15 -10.69 4.24 -11.92
C ARG A 15 -9.16 4.34 -11.83
N ASN A 16 -8.52 5.16 -12.67
CA ASN A 16 -7.07 5.35 -12.65
C ASN A 16 -6.61 6.25 -11.49
N THR A 17 -7.52 6.97 -10.81
CA THR A 17 -7.22 7.86 -9.67
C THR A 17 -6.55 7.13 -8.50
N GLN A 18 -6.76 5.81 -8.37
CA GLN A 18 -6.18 4.98 -7.31
C GLN A 18 -4.78 4.42 -7.65
N LYS A 19 -4.25 4.65 -8.85
CA LYS A 19 -2.92 4.16 -9.21
C LYS A 19 -1.86 4.88 -8.37
N SER A 20 -1.05 4.11 -7.62
CA SER A 20 0.06 4.68 -6.87
C SER A 20 1.05 5.37 -7.81
N PRO A 21 1.54 6.59 -7.47
CA PRO A 21 2.63 7.21 -8.20
C PRO A 21 3.89 6.34 -8.08
N ARG A 22 4.56 6.09 -9.21
CA ARG A 22 5.75 5.24 -9.29
C ARG A 22 6.87 5.97 -10.00
N PHE A 23 8.09 5.87 -9.47
CA PHE A 23 9.30 6.26 -10.18
C PHE A 23 9.87 5.03 -10.89
N TRP A 24 9.83 5.02 -12.22
CA TRP A 24 10.14 3.85 -13.05
C TRP A 24 9.37 2.61 -12.62
N ARG A 25 10.02 1.74 -11.82
CA ARG A 25 9.48 0.46 -11.35
C ARG A 25 9.26 0.42 -9.84
N VAL A 26 9.68 1.46 -9.11
CA VAL A 26 9.63 1.52 -7.64
C VAL A 26 8.56 2.52 -7.20
N ASP A 27 7.89 2.24 -6.09
CA ASP A 27 6.90 3.15 -5.48
C ASP A 27 7.54 4.51 -5.17
N ALA A 28 6.83 5.62 -5.44
CA ALA A 28 7.33 6.96 -5.21
C ALA A 28 7.74 7.21 -3.75
N ARG A 29 7.15 6.47 -2.81
CA ARG A 29 7.45 6.57 -1.37
C ARG A 29 8.87 6.11 -1.03
N ALA A 30 9.47 5.22 -1.82
CA ALA A 30 10.88 4.83 -1.66
C ALA A 30 11.83 6.01 -1.91
N GLY A 31 11.40 7.02 -2.67
CA GLY A 31 12.14 8.27 -2.89
C GLY A 31 12.41 9.06 -1.60
N ALA A 32 11.57 8.91 -0.57
CA ALA A 32 11.80 9.57 0.71
C ALA A 32 13.10 9.11 1.39
N ILE A 33 13.50 7.86 1.16
CA ILE A 33 14.72 7.30 1.75
C ILE A 33 15.95 7.75 0.96
N VAL A 34 15.82 7.98 -0.35
CA VAL A 34 16.87 8.64 -1.15
C VAL A 34 17.14 10.05 -0.59
N LEU A 35 16.09 10.82 -0.29
CA LEU A 35 16.24 12.15 0.32
C LEU A 35 16.95 12.09 1.68
N LEU A 36 16.63 11.08 2.51
CA LEU A 36 17.32 10.88 3.79
C LEU A 36 18.82 10.59 3.64
N VAL A 37 19.23 9.82 2.61
CA VAL A 37 20.65 9.55 2.33
C VAL A 37 21.38 10.81 1.89
N ILE A 38 20.74 11.64 1.06
CA ILE A 38 21.32 12.91 0.60
C ILE A 38 21.48 13.88 1.78
N LEU A 39 20.49 13.97 2.66
CA LEU A 39 20.52 14.87 3.82
C LEU A 39 21.50 14.40 4.90
N PHE A 40 21.61 13.08 5.10
CA PHE A 40 22.49 12.48 6.10
C PHE A 40 23.30 11.33 5.48
N PRO A 41 24.43 11.63 4.81
CA PRO A 41 25.27 10.62 4.17
C PRO A 41 26.12 9.86 5.20
N ARG A 42 25.47 9.04 6.03
CA ARG A 42 26.09 8.17 7.03
C ARG A 42 25.98 6.72 6.59
N LYS A 43 26.95 5.89 6.99
CA LYS A 43 26.93 4.44 6.68
C LYS A 43 25.63 3.78 7.13
N SER A 44 25.08 4.19 8.27
CA SER A 44 23.82 3.67 8.80
C SER A 44 22.62 3.98 7.91
N THR A 45 22.49 5.22 7.41
CA THR A 45 21.42 5.63 6.49
C THR A 45 21.57 4.95 5.14
N LEU A 46 22.80 4.72 4.67
CA LEU A 46 23.06 3.95 3.46
C LEU A 46 22.59 2.48 3.59
N THR A 47 22.88 1.83 4.73
CA THR A 47 22.38 0.48 4.99
C THR A 47 20.86 0.43 5.01
N LEU A 48 20.21 1.39 5.68
CA LEU A 48 18.75 1.53 5.71
C LEU A 48 18.16 1.71 4.31
N PHE A 49 18.83 2.49 3.45
CA PHE A 49 18.43 2.67 2.06
C PHE A 49 18.41 1.34 1.29
N PHE A 50 19.50 0.58 1.30
CA PHE A 50 19.53 -0.72 0.63
C PHE A 50 18.50 -1.70 1.19
N LEU A 51 18.31 -1.71 2.51
CA LEU A 51 17.32 -2.58 3.17
C LEU A 51 15.88 -2.23 2.75
N SER A 52 15.58 -0.93 2.64
CA SER A 52 14.29 -0.48 2.14
C SER A 52 14.07 -0.84 0.67
N LEU A 53 15.10 -0.71 -0.16
CA LEU A 53 15.05 -1.00 -1.59
C LEU A 53 14.80 -2.49 -1.81
N LEU A 54 15.47 -3.34 -1.01
CA LEU A 54 15.22 -4.78 -0.97
C LEU A 54 13.79 -5.11 -0.54
N LEU A 55 13.28 -4.46 0.51
CA LEU A 55 11.90 -4.67 0.98
C LEU A 55 10.88 -4.31 -0.11
N PHE A 56 11.02 -3.15 -0.73
CA PHE A 56 10.15 -2.71 -1.83
C PHE A 56 10.26 -3.65 -3.04
N TRP A 57 11.45 -4.16 -3.35
CA TRP A 57 11.62 -5.13 -4.42
C TRP A 57 10.89 -6.46 -4.15
N ILE A 58 10.92 -6.94 -2.91
CA ILE A 58 10.18 -8.15 -2.50
C ILE A 58 8.66 -7.91 -2.60
N LEU A 59 8.18 -6.75 -2.15
CA LEU A 59 6.76 -6.38 -2.23
C LEU A 59 6.28 -6.25 -3.68
N GLU A 60 7.11 -5.68 -4.55
CA GLU A 60 6.83 -5.55 -5.98
C GLU A 60 6.75 -6.92 -6.66
N ARG A 61 7.64 -7.86 -6.30
CA ARG A 61 7.58 -9.26 -6.76
C ARG A 61 6.28 -9.96 -6.35
N LYS A 62 5.63 -9.49 -5.29
CA LYS A 62 4.31 -9.97 -4.82
C LYS A 62 3.13 -9.20 -5.42
N GLY A 63 3.39 -8.15 -6.21
CA GLY A 63 2.35 -7.29 -6.78
C GLY A 63 1.60 -6.44 -5.74
N LEU A 64 2.19 -6.26 -4.55
CA LEU A 64 1.58 -5.50 -3.45
C LEU A 64 2.01 -4.04 -3.53
N SER A 65 1.04 -3.12 -3.57
CA SER A 65 1.31 -1.70 -3.30
C SER A 65 1.71 -1.51 -1.83
N PHE A 66 2.44 -0.45 -1.49
CA PHE A 66 2.86 -0.20 -0.10
C PHE A 66 1.68 -0.19 0.88
N SER A 67 0.57 0.44 0.50
CA SER A 67 -0.65 0.47 1.32
C SER A 67 -1.26 -0.92 1.51
N ALA A 68 -1.23 -1.77 0.48
CA ALA A 68 -1.69 -3.16 0.57
C ALA A 68 -0.74 -4.01 1.43
N ALA A 69 0.58 -3.80 1.29
CA ALA A 69 1.60 -4.44 2.11
C ALA A 69 1.43 -4.13 3.60
N LEU A 70 1.19 -2.85 3.96
CA LEU A 70 0.90 -2.46 5.33
C LEU A 70 -0.39 -3.11 5.88
N ARG A 71 -1.42 -3.25 5.04
CA ARG A 71 -2.65 -3.96 5.44
C ARG A 71 -2.39 -5.44 5.68
N ALA A 72 -1.64 -6.08 4.80
CA ALA A 72 -1.25 -7.47 4.94
C ALA A 72 -0.37 -7.68 6.19
N PHE A 73 0.59 -6.79 6.41
CA PHE A 73 1.45 -6.80 7.59
C PHE A 73 0.64 -6.61 8.88
N ARG A 74 -0.30 -5.66 8.91
CA ARG A 74 -1.20 -5.47 10.05
C ARG A 74 -2.03 -6.71 10.34
N VAL A 75 -2.60 -7.32 9.30
CA VAL A 75 -3.34 -8.58 9.43
C VAL A 75 -2.46 -9.69 9.97
N TRP A 76 -1.22 -9.77 9.49
CA TRP A 76 -0.25 -10.76 9.93
C TRP A 76 0.09 -10.62 11.42
N ILE A 77 0.25 -9.38 11.92
CA ILE A 77 0.44 -9.11 13.36
C ILE A 77 -0.79 -9.53 14.19
N ILE A 78 -2.00 -9.18 13.74
CA ILE A 78 -3.25 -9.49 14.48
C ILE A 78 -3.54 -11.00 14.49
N GLY A 79 -3.11 -11.71 13.45
CA GLY A 79 -3.31 -13.14 13.30
C GLY A 79 -4.67 -13.52 12.68
N PRO A 80 -4.98 -14.83 12.61
CA PRO A 80 -6.13 -15.36 11.88
C PRO A 80 -7.47 -15.16 12.60
N LYS A 81 -7.45 -14.89 13.91
CA LYS A 81 -8.68 -14.75 14.70
C LYS A 81 -9.34 -13.40 14.42
N ARG A 82 -10.27 -13.40 13.48
CA ARG A 82 -11.15 -12.26 13.18
C ARG A 82 -12.57 -12.62 13.61
N PRO A 83 -12.91 -12.50 14.91
CA PRO A 83 -14.27 -12.74 15.34
C PRO A 83 -15.16 -11.71 14.66
N ALA A 84 -16.01 -12.16 13.73
CA ALA A 84 -17.08 -11.32 13.22
C ALA A 84 -18.01 -11.05 14.39
N TYR A 85 -18.12 -9.79 14.81
CA TYR A 85 -19.17 -9.39 15.73
C TYR A 85 -20.49 -9.51 14.98
N PHE A 86 -21.22 -10.61 15.20
CA PHE A 86 -22.55 -10.79 14.64
C PHE A 86 -23.46 -9.70 15.19
N TRP A 87 -24.06 -8.90 14.31
CA TRP A 87 -24.97 -7.80 14.66
C TRP A 87 -26.15 -8.26 15.54
N THR A 88 -26.54 -9.52 15.40
CA THR A 88 -27.66 -10.15 16.12
C THR A 88 -27.43 -10.29 17.63
N ASP A 89 -26.19 -10.34 18.12
CA ASP A 89 -25.93 -10.61 19.55
C ASP A 89 -26.34 -9.44 20.47
N ARG A 90 -26.49 -8.23 19.90
CA ARG A 90 -26.92 -7.02 20.63
C ARG A 90 -28.45 -6.81 20.64
N ARG A 91 -29.21 -7.52 19.80
CA ARG A 91 -30.67 -7.35 19.68
C ARG A 91 -31.38 -8.63 20.11
N LYS A 92 -31.25 -8.98 21.38
CA LYS A 92 -32.09 -10.00 22.00
C LYS A 92 -33.33 -9.28 22.53
N LEU A 93 -34.50 -9.67 22.04
CA LEU A 93 -35.77 -9.35 22.71
C LEU A 93 -35.71 -10.12 24.03
N MET A 94 -35.34 -9.42 25.11
CA MET A 94 -35.43 -9.96 26.45
C MET A 94 -36.90 -9.85 26.84
N ASP A 95 -37.58 -10.99 26.89
CA ASP A 95 -38.86 -11.07 27.57
C ASP A 95 -38.54 -11.00 29.07
N ILE A 96 -38.98 -9.92 29.70
CA ILE A 96 -38.85 -9.73 31.15
C ILE A 96 -40.19 -10.23 31.71
N ASP A 97 -40.20 -11.49 32.13
CA ASP A 97 -41.29 -12.08 32.93
C ASP A 97 -41.34 -11.46 34.33
#